data_AF-A0A7S1VWQ6-F1
#
_entry.id   AF-A0A7S1VWQ6-F1
#
_cell.length_a   1.000
_cell.length_b   1.000
_cell.length_c   1.000
_cell.angle_alpha   90.00
_cell.angle_beta   90.00
_cell.angle_gamma   90.00
#
_symmetry.space_group_name_H-M   'P 1'
#
loop_
_entity.id
_entity.type
_entity.pdbx_description
1 polymer ?
#
loop_
_entity_poly.entity_id
_entity_poly.type
_entity_poly.pdbx_seq_one_letter_code
_entity_poly.pdbx_strand_id
1 'polypeptide(L)'
;MLHRKQETLSHLYNIEMQTSNTKKKFPFRAYDMVNSCDEKDPLIASWSKDGRYFIVKDKGTFEKKYLIEIKYASFVKQLNNYGFSNITSIIQTSGQGQREGEYFCHDNFRKSREDLLRNIVRKKTKDKNEELIHLSTGDGLVKRHEQDEDNERLREENKVLKEEVKLLTRHILLSRQINRPIPSEIADLRFLNNIVHRYIAYGDWSTHTADSSLKFYYPHYG
;
A
#
# COMPACT_ATOMS: atom_id res chain seq x y z
N MET A 1 -14.34 42.59 28.51
CA MET A 1 -12.86 42.76 28.56
C MET A 1 -12.09 41.48 28.88
N LEU A 2 -12.61 40.57 29.72
CA LEU A 2 -11.94 39.30 30.06
C LEU A 2 -11.79 38.32 28.88
N HIS A 3 -12.77 38.25 27.98
CA HIS A 3 -12.75 37.33 26.83
C HIS A 3 -11.59 37.59 25.85
N ARG A 4 -11.37 38.86 25.46
CA ARG A 4 -10.23 39.25 24.61
C ARG A 4 -8.87 38.96 25.24
N LYS A 5 -8.75 39.03 26.57
CA LYS A 5 -7.50 38.70 27.28
C LYS A 5 -7.19 37.20 27.26
N GLN A 6 -8.21 36.33 27.27
CA GLN A 6 -8.01 34.89 27.18
C GLN A 6 -7.63 34.44 25.75
N GLU A 7 -8.22 35.08 24.73
CA GLU A 7 -7.87 34.82 23.33
C GLU A 7 -6.43 35.26 23.00
N THR A 8 -5.97 36.40 23.54
CA THR A 8 -4.58 36.83 23.33
C THR A 8 -3.57 35.96 24.05
N LEU A 9 -3.87 35.48 25.27
CA LEU A 9 -3.00 34.56 25.99
C LEU A 9 -2.91 33.18 25.32
N SER A 10 -4.02 32.65 24.79
CA SER A 10 -3.99 31.40 24.04
C SER A 10 -3.22 31.55 22.73
N HIS A 11 -3.34 32.69 22.06
CA HIS A 11 -2.60 32.99 20.85
C HIS A 11 -1.09 33.11 21.09
N LEU A 12 -0.67 33.83 22.14
CA LEU A 12 0.74 33.95 22.52
C LEU A 12 1.33 32.61 22.96
N TYR A 13 0.61 31.80 23.73
CA TYR A 13 1.02 30.44 24.09
C TYR A 13 1.20 29.55 22.86
N ASN A 14 0.29 29.64 21.88
CA ASN A 14 0.40 28.91 20.63
C ASN A 14 1.64 29.35 19.82
N ILE A 15 1.95 30.64 19.78
CA ILE A 15 3.17 31.17 19.13
C ILE A 15 4.44 30.68 19.84
N GLU A 16 4.50 30.72 21.17
CA GLU A 16 5.66 30.23 21.93
C GLU A 16 5.85 28.71 21.73
N MET A 17 4.78 27.94 21.77
CA MET A 17 4.83 26.50 21.47
C MET A 17 5.27 26.23 20.03
N GLN A 18 4.85 27.05 19.06
CA GLN A 18 5.29 26.97 17.66
C GLN A 18 6.80 27.25 17.52
N THR A 19 7.31 28.32 18.13
CA THR A 19 8.74 28.66 18.08
C THR A 19 9.63 27.64 18.78
N SER A 20 9.13 26.97 19.83
CA SER A 20 9.84 25.87 20.48
C SER A 20 9.91 24.63 19.60
N ASN A 21 8.83 24.34 18.84
CA ASN A 21 8.74 23.16 17.99
C ASN A 21 9.56 23.32 16.70
N THR A 22 9.73 24.53 16.17
CA THR A 22 10.63 24.79 15.03
C THR A 22 12.11 24.64 15.37
N LYS A 23 12.49 24.76 16.67
CA LYS A 23 13.86 24.49 17.15
C LYS A 23 14.18 23.01 17.29
N LYS A 24 13.16 22.14 17.43
CA LYS A 24 13.37 20.68 17.52
C LYS A 24 13.85 20.11 16.19
N LYS A 25 14.76 19.13 16.25
CA LYS A 25 15.15 18.35 15.07
C LYS A 25 13.92 17.65 14.48
N PHE A 26 13.89 17.51 13.16
CA PHE A 26 12.74 16.96 12.43
C PHE A 26 12.17 15.66 13.03
N PRO A 27 12.96 14.63 13.42
CA PRO A 27 12.39 13.40 13.97
C PRO A 27 11.57 13.62 15.24
N PHE A 28 12.02 14.51 16.14
CA PHE A 28 11.29 14.86 17.37
C PHE A 28 10.01 15.62 17.04
N ARG A 29 10.11 16.63 16.15
CA ARG A 29 8.94 17.38 15.70
C ARG A 29 7.89 16.48 15.03
N ALA A 30 8.31 15.55 14.18
CA ALA A 30 7.43 14.58 13.53
C ALA A 30 6.77 13.64 14.54
N TYR A 31 7.53 13.18 15.55
CA TYR A 31 6.99 12.35 16.62
C TYR A 31 5.90 13.08 17.42
N ASP A 32 6.14 14.33 17.81
CA ASP A 32 5.16 15.16 18.50
C ASP A 32 3.89 15.38 17.67
N MET A 33 4.05 15.62 16.35
CA MET A 33 2.92 15.77 15.42
C MET A 33 2.07 14.51 15.35
N VAL A 34 2.70 13.34 15.20
CA VAL A 34 1.99 12.06 15.09
C VAL A 34 1.34 11.70 16.42
N ASN A 35 2.03 11.86 17.56
CA ASN A 35 1.44 11.63 18.89
C ASN A 35 0.26 12.55 19.16
N SER A 36 0.40 13.84 18.91
CA SER A 36 -0.68 14.80 19.11
C SER A 36 -1.90 14.47 18.26
N CYS A 37 -1.67 14.01 17.02
CA CYS A 37 -2.75 13.61 16.12
C CYS A 37 -3.39 12.29 16.54
N ASP A 38 -2.61 11.30 16.96
CA ASP A 38 -3.09 10.02 17.46
C ASP A 38 -3.99 10.18 18.69
N GLU A 39 -3.67 11.11 19.59
CA GLU A 39 -4.47 11.40 20.79
C GLU A 39 -5.75 12.20 20.50
N LYS A 40 -5.67 13.20 19.62
CA LYS A 40 -6.77 14.16 19.41
C LYS A 40 -7.67 13.84 18.23
N ASP A 41 -7.10 13.36 17.12
CA ASP A 41 -7.79 13.09 15.88
C ASP A 41 -7.26 11.82 15.18
N PRO A 42 -7.40 10.62 15.79
CA PRO A 42 -6.83 9.38 15.24
C PRO A 42 -7.38 8.99 13.85
N LEU A 43 -8.49 9.61 13.40
CA LEU A 43 -9.02 9.46 12.06
C LEU A 43 -8.18 10.18 10.98
N ILE A 44 -7.38 11.17 11.36
CA ILE A 44 -6.51 11.93 10.45
C ILE A 44 -5.15 11.23 10.30
N ALA A 45 -4.49 10.96 11.42
CA ALA A 45 -3.28 10.16 11.47
C ALA A 45 -3.20 9.44 12.82
N SER A 46 -2.62 8.25 12.83
CA SER A 46 -2.53 7.46 14.06
C SER A 46 -1.32 6.53 14.02
N TRP A 47 -0.91 6.08 15.19
CA TRP A 47 0.01 4.95 15.27
C TRP A 47 -0.69 3.64 14.93
N SER A 48 0.10 2.67 14.49
CA SER A 48 -0.27 1.26 14.52
C SER A 48 -0.49 0.78 15.95
N LYS A 49 -1.25 -0.32 16.11
CA LYS A 49 -1.52 -0.92 17.42
C LYS A 49 -0.24 -1.37 18.14
N ASP A 50 0.75 -1.82 17.38
CA ASP A 50 2.06 -2.26 17.90
C ASP A 50 3.09 -1.11 17.96
N GLY A 51 2.72 0.09 17.52
CA GLY A 51 3.55 1.29 17.57
C GLY A 51 4.76 1.28 16.64
N ARG A 52 4.85 0.35 15.67
CA ARG A 52 6.02 0.21 14.78
C ARG A 52 5.98 1.09 13.53
N TYR A 53 4.77 1.48 13.12
CA TYR A 53 4.54 2.40 12.01
C TYR A 53 3.44 3.39 12.37
N PHE A 54 3.36 4.48 11.64
CA PHE A 54 2.23 5.40 11.68
C PHE A 54 1.55 5.47 10.31
N ILE A 55 0.29 5.89 10.32
CA ILE A 55 -0.53 6.04 9.12
C ILE A 55 -1.05 7.47 9.06
N VAL A 56 -0.97 8.09 7.88
CA VAL A 56 -1.67 9.34 7.55
C VAL A 56 -2.85 8.97 6.66
N LYS A 57 -4.06 9.07 7.21
CA LYS A 57 -5.33 8.70 6.56
C LYS A 57 -5.90 9.86 5.75
N ASP A 58 -5.87 11.08 6.30
CA ASP A 58 -6.30 12.30 5.62
C ASP A 58 -5.15 13.31 5.56
N LYS A 59 -4.50 13.36 4.39
CA LYS A 59 -3.33 14.22 4.15
C LYS A 59 -3.67 15.70 4.21
N GLY A 60 -4.85 16.08 3.71
CA GLY A 60 -5.27 17.48 3.61
C GLY A 60 -5.53 18.08 4.98
N THR A 61 -6.23 17.33 5.84
CA THR A 61 -6.50 17.76 7.21
C THR A 61 -5.25 17.65 8.08
N PHE A 62 -4.41 16.62 7.88
CA PHE A 62 -3.11 16.51 8.54
C PHE A 62 -2.19 17.71 8.20
N GLU A 63 -2.11 18.10 6.93
CA GLU A 63 -1.34 19.28 6.50
C GLU A 63 -1.82 20.55 7.21
N LYS A 64 -3.13 20.82 7.18
CA LYS A 64 -3.69 22.06 7.73
C LYS A 64 -3.58 22.16 9.25
N LYS A 65 -3.78 21.05 9.97
CA LYS A 65 -3.91 21.06 11.43
C LYS A 65 -2.61 20.74 12.18
N TYR A 66 -1.75 19.91 11.59
CA TYR A 66 -0.55 19.38 12.27
C TYR A 66 0.76 19.80 11.59
N LEU A 67 0.77 20.05 10.28
CA LEU A 67 1.96 20.55 9.58
C LEU A 67 1.98 22.07 9.55
N ILE A 68 2.52 22.66 10.61
CA ILE A 68 2.64 24.11 10.75
C ILE A 68 3.59 24.64 9.65
N GLU A 69 3.02 25.40 8.70
CA GLU A 69 3.69 26.13 7.61
C GLU A 69 4.43 25.30 6.56
N ILE A 70 4.37 23.97 6.63
CA ILE A 70 5.01 23.09 5.64
C ILE A 70 3.97 22.27 4.90
N LYS A 71 4.18 22.10 3.60
CA LYS A 71 3.37 21.20 2.79
C LYS A 71 3.62 19.75 3.18
N TYR A 72 2.61 18.90 3.02
CA TYR A 72 2.70 17.47 3.23
C TYR A 72 3.81 16.85 2.38
N ALA A 73 3.97 17.29 1.13
CA ALA A 73 5.08 16.87 0.28
C ALA A 73 6.46 17.17 0.91
N SER A 74 6.62 18.33 1.56
CA SER A 74 7.85 18.67 2.28
C SER A 74 8.05 17.80 3.52
N PHE A 75 6.98 17.47 4.24
CA PHE A 75 7.02 16.51 5.35
C PHE A 75 7.48 15.13 4.89
N VAL A 76 6.90 14.60 3.80
CA VAL A 76 7.31 13.32 3.20
C VAL A 76 8.75 13.38 2.70
N LYS A 77 9.19 14.50 2.12
CA LYS A 77 10.59 14.68 1.73
C LYS A 77 11.54 14.61 2.93
N GLN A 78 11.16 15.22 4.06
CA GLN A 78 11.93 15.10 5.29
C GLN A 78 11.95 13.65 5.79
N LEU A 79 10.81 12.94 5.85
CA LEU A 79 10.78 11.50 6.19
C LEU A 79 11.80 10.70 5.34
N ASN A 80 11.79 10.91 4.03
CA ASN A 80 12.72 10.22 3.12
C ASN A 80 14.20 10.55 3.42
N ASN A 81 14.50 11.83 3.71
CA ASN A 81 15.85 12.27 4.06
C ASN A 81 16.33 11.66 5.38
N TYR A 82 15.43 11.27 6.28
CA TYR A 82 15.75 10.59 7.54
C TYR A 82 15.57 9.06 7.46
N GLY A 83 15.35 8.52 6.26
CA GLY A 83 15.37 7.07 6.03
C GLY A 83 14.10 6.32 6.37
N PHE A 84 12.98 7.00 6.51
CA PHE A 84 11.68 6.33 6.63
C PHE A 84 11.30 5.61 5.34
N SER A 85 10.66 4.45 5.48
CA SER A 85 10.11 3.68 4.37
C SER A 85 8.61 3.90 4.24
N ASN A 86 8.14 4.17 3.03
CA ASN A 86 6.71 4.12 2.73
C ASN A 86 6.31 2.66 2.47
N ILE A 87 5.52 2.08 3.36
CA ILE A 87 5.09 0.67 3.31
C ILE A 87 3.64 0.51 2.82
N THR A 88 3.06 1.56 2.24
CA THR A 88 1.65 1.58 1.82
C THR A 88 1.30 0.42 0.89
N SER A 89 2.12 0.17 -0.14
CA SER A 89 1.88 -0.94 -1.07
C SER A 89 1.90 -2.30 -0.36
N ILE A 90 2.83 -2.51 0.57
CA ILE A 90 2.95 -3.78 1.31
C ILE A 90 1.69 -4.01 2.16
N ILE A 91 1.26 -2.99 2.89
CA ILE A 91 0.09 -3.05 3.76
C ILE A 91 -1.20 -3.24 2.95
N GLN A 92 -1.34 -2.55 1.81
CA GLN A 92 -2.49 -2.70 0.93
C GLN A 92 -2.56 -4.09 0.30
N THR A 93 -1.45 -4.64 -0.20
CA THR A 93 -1.41 -5.99 -0.79
C THR A 93 -1.69 -7.09 0.24
N SER A 94 -1.32 -6.87 1.51
CA SER A 94 -1.61 -7.82 2.59
C SER A 94 -3.09 -7.88 3.03
N GLY A 95 -3.94 -6.98 2.52
CA GLY A 95 -5.34 -6.86 2.93
C GLY A 95 -5.55 -6.30 4.36
N GLN A 96 -4.48 -5.96 5.07
CA GLN A 96 -4.53 -5.40 6.43
C GLN A 96 -4.69 -3.87 6.46
N GLY A 97 -4.64 -3.22 5.30
CA GLY A 97 -4.67 -1.77 5.16
C GLY A 97 -6.03 -1.15 4.86
N GLN A 98 -6.25 0.05 5.38
CA GLN A 98 -7.18 1.04 4.82
C GLN A 98 -6.76 1.38 3.37
N ARG A 99 -7.73 1.54 2.46
CA ARG A 99 -7.48 1.77 1.03
C ARG A 99 -6.78 3.10 0.73
N GLU A 100 -6.98 4.13 1.55
CA GLU A 100 -6.61 5.51 1.19
C GLU A 100 -5.48 6.13 2.03
N GLY A 101 -4.99 5.42 3.05
CA GLY A 101 -3.93 5.93 3.93
C GLY A 101 -2.51 5.67 3.41
N GLU A 102 -1.56 6.55 3.78
CA GLU A 102 -0.12 6.32 3.60
C GLU A 102 0.53 5.85 4.89
N TYR A 103 1.34 4.81 4.80
CA TYR A 103 1.97 4.12 5.93
C TYR A 103 3.46 4.35 5.90
N PHE A 104 4.02 4.79 7.03
CA PHE A 104 5.44 5.08 7.17
C PHE A 104 6.02 4.37 8.38
N CYS A 105 7.21 3.78 8.22
CA CYS A 105 7.91 3.12 9.31
C CYS A 105 9.41 3.49 9.33
N HIS A 106 10.00 3.37 10.51
CA HIS A 106 11.44 3.46 10.74
C HIS A 106 11.78 2.74 12.05
N ASP A 107 12.88 1.98 12.10
CA ASP A 107 13.21 1.11 13.23
C ASP A 107 13.28 1.84 14.59
N ASN A 108 13.85 3.04 14.57
CA ASN A 108 14.00 3.93 15.72
C ASN A 108 12.85 4.94 15.91
N PHE A 109 11.80 4.91 15.08
CA PHE A 109 10.64 5.80 15.22
C PHE A 109 9.44 4.97 15.71
N ARG A 110 9.27 4.89 17.04
CA ARG A 110 8.27 4.02 17.67
C ARG A 110 7.45 4.76 18.71
N LYS A 111 6.16 4.42 18.79
CA LYS A 111 5.26 4.97 19.83
C LYS A 111 5.84 4.69 21.23
N SER A 112 5.76 5.69 22.10
CA SER A 112 6.24 5.64 23.49
C SER A 112 7.76 5.42 23.65
N ARG A 113 8.56 5.58 22.57
CA ARG A 113 10.01 5.42 22.58
C ARG A 113 10.71 6.63 21.96
N GLU A 114 10.43 7.80 22.54
CA GLU A 114 11.06 9.06 22.13
C GLU A 114 12.60 9.02 22.30
N ASP A 115 13.09 8.20 23.22
CA ASP A 115 14.51 7.97 23.45
C ASP A 115 15.24 7.51 22.17
N LEU A 116 14.60 6.72 21.31
CA LEU A 116 15.20 6.19 20.09
C LEU A 116 15.38 7.24 18.99
N LEU A 117 14.65 8.36 19.05
CA LEU A 117 14.65 9.38 17.99
C LEU A 117 16.03 10.01 17.78
N ARG A 118 16.89 10.03 18.81
CA ARG A 118 18.28 10.50 18.71
C ARG A 118 19.12 9.70 17.71
N ASN A 119 18.75 8.45 17.45
CA ASN A 119 19.43 7.55 16.53
C ASN A 119 18.98 7.76 15.07
N ILE A 120 17.97 8.60 14.82
CA ILE A 120 17.48 8.90 13.47
C ILE A 120 18.31 10.06 12.91
N VAL A 121 19.29 9.72 12.08
CA VAL A 121 20.21 10.68 11.47
C VAL A 121 19.80 10.93 10.02
N ARG A 122 19.89 12.19 9.59
CA ARG A 122 19.64 12.56 8.20
C ARG A 122 20.67 11.85 7.30
N LYS A 123 20.21 11.23 6.23
CA LYS A 123 21.06 10.70 5.16
C LYS A 123 21.94 11.84 4.65
N LYS A 124 23.27 11.64 4.66
CA LYS A 124 24.20 12.57 4.03
C LYS A 124 23.83 12.65 2.55
N THR A 125 23.46 13.83 2.08
CA THR A 125 23.56 14.12 0.66
C THR A 125 25.04 14.01 0.33
N LYS A 126 25.43 13.14 -0.62
CA LYS A 126 26.76 13.23 -1.21
C LYS A 126 26.83 14.64 -1.81
N ASP A 127 27.45 15.57 -1.10
CA ASP A 127 27.69 16.90 -1.63
C ASP A 127 28.62 16.69 -2.82
N LYS A 128 28.25 17.22 -3.99
CA LYS A 128 29.10 17.18 -5.18
C LYS A 128 30.52 17.75 -4.92
N ASN A 129 30.71 18.47 -3.81
CA ASN A 129 32.00 19.01 -3.38
C ASN A 129 32.86 18.03 -2.53
N GLU A 130 32.27 17.06 -1.81
CA GLU A 130 33.06 16.01 -1.13
C GLU A 130 33.69 15.03 -2.14
N GLU A 131 33.13 14.98 -3.34
CA GLU A 131 33.61 14.15 -4.45
C GLU A 131 35.01 14.55 -4.90
N LEU A 132 35.39 15.84 -4.84
CA LEU A 132 36.71 16.34 -5.21
C LEU A 132 37.81 15.99 -4.20
N ILE A 133 37.47 15.84 -2.91
CA ILE A 133 38.46 15.59 -1.86
C ILE A 133 38.80 14.08 -1.80
N HIS A 134 37.81 13.21 -2.03
CA HIS A 134 37.98 11.75 -1.98
C HIS A 134 38.49 11.13 -3.30
N LEU A 135 38.61 11.92 -4.38
CA LEU A 135 39.23 11.54 -5.65
C LEU A 135 40.76 11.44 -5.58
N SER A 136 41.41 12.01 -4.55
CA SER A 136 42.87 11.94 -4.40
C SER A 136 43.37 10.62 -3.79
N THR A 137 42.49 9.82 -3.17
CA THR A 137 42.84 8.53 -2.57
C THR A 137 42.22 7.41 -3.39
N GLY A 138 43.05 6.69 -4.16
CA GLY A 138 42.64 5.65 -5.12
C GLY A 138 41.71 4.53 -4.58
N ASP A 139 41.60 4.37 -3.27
CA ASP A 139 40.69 3.41 -2.61
C ASP A 139 39.18 3.76 -2.79
N GLY A 140 38.86 5.03 -3.04
CA GLY A 140 37.47 5.50 -3.21
C GLY A 140 36.84 5.26 -4.59
N LEU A 141 37.65 4.95 -5.62
CA LEU A 141 37.16 4.68 -6.97
C LEU A 141 36.72 3.23 -7.14
N VAL A 142 37.45 2.28 -6.55
CA VAL A 142 37.15 0.84 -6.63
C VAL A 142 35.84 0.51 -5.91
N LYS A 143 35.65 1.02 -4.69
CA LYS A 143 34.41 0.83 -3.91
C LYS A 143 33.17 1.44 -4.57
N ARG A 144 33.33 2.52 -5.37
CA ARG A 144 32.21 3.12 -6.12
C ARG A 144 31.85 2.29 -7.34
N HIS A 145 32.82 1.80 -8.09
CA HIS A 145 32.56 0.93 -9.24
C HIS A 145 31.82 -0.33 -8.79
N GLU A 146 32.29 -0.98 -7.72
CA GLU A 146 31.68 -2.18 -7.16
C GLU A 146 30.26 -1.93 -6.63
N GLN A 147 30.04 -0.79 -5.95
CA GLN A 147 28.73 -0.44 -5.39
C GLN A 147 27.73 0.06 -6.45
N ASP A 148 28.19 0.70 -7.51
CA ASP A 148 27.36 1.12 -8.63
C ASP A 148 27.01 -0.09 -9.52
N GLU A 149 27.96 -1.01 -9.73
CA GLU A 149 27.72 -2.30 -10.40
C GLU A 149 26.73 -3.17 -9.63
N ASP A 150 26.86 -3.30 -8.31
CA ASP A 150 25.90 -4.07 -7.51
C ASP A 150 24.50 -3.45 -7.52
N ASN A 151 24.38 -2.13 -7.51
CA ASN A 151 23.08 -1.46 -7.63
C ASN A 151 22.47 -1.63 -9.03
N GLU A 152 23.27 -1.60 -10.09
CA GLU A 152 22.84 -1.86 -11.47
C GLU A 152 22.36 -3.32 -11.61
N ARG A 153 23.13 -4.27 -11.08
CA ARG A 153 22.77 -5.70 -11.04
C ARG A 153 21.47 -5.94 -10.28
N LEU A 154 21.33 -5.35 -9.09
CA LEU A 154 20.10 -5.44 -8.30
C LEU A 154 18.89 -4.82 -9.01
N ARG A 155 19.08 -3.76 -9.80
CA ARG A 155 18.00 -3.17 -10.60
C ARG A 155 17.55 -4.10 -11.72
N GLU A 156 18.49 -4.73 -12.41
CA GLU A 156 18.16 -5.68 -13.48
C GLU A 156 17.50 -6.95 -12.91
N GLU A 157 17.99 -7.48 -11.78
CA GLU A 157 17.34 -8.59 -11.08
C GLU A 157 15.90 -8.23 -10.66
N ASN A 158 15.69 -7.04 -10.10
CA ASN A 158 14.35 -6.56 -9.73
C ASN A 158 13.41 -6.42 -10.94
N LYS A 159 13.95 -6.10 -12.12
CA LYS A 159 13.19 -6.01 -13.37
C LYS A 159 12.82 -7.40 -13.88
N VAL A 160 13.75 -8.36 -13.86
CA VAL A 160 13.50 -9.76 -14.21
C VAL A 160 12.44 -10.37 -13.28
N LEU A 161 12.61 -10.22 -11.97
CA LEU A 161 11.66 -10.73 -10.97
C LEU A 161 10.25 -10.14 -11.16
N LYS A 162 10.14 -8.87 -11.54
CA LYS A 162 8.84 -8.26 -11.86
C LYS A 162 8.17 -8.90 -13.08
N GLU A 163 8.93 -9.18 -14.14
CA GLU A 163 8.39 -9.86 -15.32
C GLU A 163 8.04 -11.32 -15.02
N GLU A 164 8.82 -12.01 -14.18
CA GLU A 164 8.52 -13.38 -13.74
C GLU A 164 7.24 -13.44 -12.90
N VAL A 165 7.06 -12.54 -11.93
CA VAL A 165 5.83 -12.42 -11.15
C VAL A 165 4.63 -12.14 -12.06
N LYS A 166 4.80 -11.33 -13.10
CA LYS A 166 3.75 -11.06 -14.09
C LYS A 166 3.43 -12.29 -14.94
N LEU A 167 4.43 -13.08 -15.33
CA LEU A 167 4.24 -14.35 -16.02
C LEU A 167 3.53 -15.38 -15.15
N LEU A 168 3.95 -15.55 -13.89
CA LEU A 168 3.30 -16.44 -12.93
C LEU A 168 1.85 -16.03 -12.68
N THR A 169 1.58 -14.73 -12.56
CA THR A 169 0.22 -14.21 -12.45
C THR A 169 -0.63 -14.60 -13.66
N ARG A 170 -0.09 -14.45 -14.88
CA ARG A 170 -0.78 -14.90 -16.11
C ARG A 170 -1.00 -16.41 -16.10
N HIS A 171 0.00 -17.20 -15.72
CA HIS A 171 -0.12 -18.65 -15.64
C HIS A 171 -1.23 -19.06 -14.68
N ILE A 172 -1.25 -18.51 -13.45
CA ILE A 172 -2.28 -18.77 -12.45
C ILE A 172 -3.68 -18.41 -12.97
N LEU A 173 -3.81 -17.27 -13.66
CA LEU A 173 -5.08 -16.86 -14.26
C LEU A 173 -5.55 -17.83 -15.35
N LEU A 174 -4.64 -18.29 -16.21
CA LEU A 174 -4.95 -19.28 -17.24
C LEU A 174 -5.30 -20.64 -16.64
N SER A 175 -4.55 -21.12 -15.63
CA SER A 175 -4.86 -22.36 -14.91
C SER A 175 -6.23 -22.30 -14.22
N ARG A 176 -6.64 -21.12 -13.71
CA ARG A 176 -8.00 -20.90 -13.19
C ARG A 176 -9.08 -20.94 -14.27
N GLN A 177 -8.77 -20.55 -15.50
CA GLN A 177 -9.71 -20.64 -16.62
C GLN A 177 -9.91 -22.08 -17.10
N ILE A 178 -8.85 -22.90 -17.05
CA ILE A 178 -8.90 -24.33 -17.42
C ILE A 178 -9.68 -25.14 -16.36
N ASN A 179 -9.59 -24.76 -15.09
CA ASN A 179 -10.35 -25.38 -13.99
C ASN A 179 -11.73 -24.74 -13.75
N ARG A 180 -12.28 -24.00 -14.72
CA ARG A 180 -13.68 -23.55 -14.61
C ARG A 180 -14.57 -24.78 -14.56
N PRO A 181 -15.57 -24.84 -13.67
CA PRO A 181 -16.58 -25.90 -13.74
C PRO A 181 -17.18 -25.85 -15.13
N ILE A 182 -17.15 -27.01 -15.80
CA ILE A 182 -17.70 -27.20 -17.14
C ILE A 182 -19.13 -26.62 -17.15
N PRO A 183 -19.48 -25.72 -18.09
CA PRO A 183 -20.82 -25.16 -18.19
C PRO A 183 -21.89 -26.25 -18.20
N SER A 184 -23.04 -25.97 -17.61
CA SER A 184 -24.19 -26.87 -17.46
C SER A 184 -24.70 -27.50 -18.76
N GLU A 185 -24.25 -27.03 -19.92
CA GLU A 185 -24.54 -27.62 -21.23
C GLU A 185 -24.04 -29.08 -21.37
N ILE A 186 -23.05 -29.53 -20.58
CA ILE A 186 -22.67 -30.96 -20.51
C ILE A 186 -23.53 -31.74 -19.49
N ALA A 187 -24.22 -31.07 -18.57
CA ALA A 187 -25.22 -31.72 -17.73
C ALA A 187 -26.42 -32.20 -18.57
N ASP A 188 -26.73 -31.51 -19.67
CA ASP A 188 -27.75 -31.93 -20.65
C ASP A 188 -27.35 -33.24 -21.37
N LEU A 189 -26.07 -33.52 -21.56
CA LEU A 189 -25.63 -34.82 -22.10
C LEU A 189 -25.86 -35.96 -21.08
N ARG A 190 -25.74 -35.69 -19.78
CA ARG A 190 -26.13 -36.66 -18.74
C ARG A 190 -27.65 -36.83 -18.67
N PHE A 191 -28.41 -35.77 -18.92
CA PHE A 191 -29.87 -35.81 -19.01
C PHE A 191 -30.34 -36.61 -20.23
N LEU A 192 -29.77 -36.37 -21.41
CA LEU A 192 -30.03 -37.13 -22.64
C LEU A 192 -29.59 -38.59 -22.51
N ASN A 193 -28.44 -38.86 -21.88
CA ASN A 193 -28.03 -40.24 -21.61
C ASN A 193 -29.00 -40.94 -20.65
N ASN A 194 -29.52 -40.25 -19.63
CA ASN A 194 -30.58 -40.77 -18.77
C ASN A 194 -31.91 -40.97 -19.51
N ILE A 195 -32.27 -40.11 -20.46
CA ILE A 195 -33.45 -40.28 -21.31
C ILE A 195 -33.27 -41.51 -22.21
N VAL A 196 -32.13 -41.65 -22.87
CA VAL A 196 -31.80 -42.80 -23.73
C VAL A 196 -31.78 -44.10 -22.92
N HIS A 197 -31.15 -44.11 -21.74
CA HIS A 197 -31.19 -45.28 -20.85
C HIS A 197 -32.62 -45.60 -20.35
N ARG A 198 -33.46 -44.59 -20.10
CA ARG A 198 -34.87 -44.79 -19.76
C ARG A 198 -35.67 -45.31 -20.97
N TYR A 199 -35.36 -44.84 -22.17
CA TYR A 199 -35.96 -45.28 -23.45
C TYR A 199 -35.56 -46.72 -23.81
N ILE A 200 -34.34 -47.14 -23.45
CA ILE A 200 -33.86 -48.52 -23.63
C ILE A 200 -34.43 -49.46 -22.55
N ALA A 201 -34.65 -48.97 -21.33
CA ALA A 201 -35.18 -49.78 -20.23
C ALA A 201 -36.69 -50.07 -20.34
N TYR A 202 -37.48 -49.20 -20.98
CA TYR A 202 -38.90 -49.43 -21.26
C TYR A 202 -39.10 -49.81 -22.73
N GLY A 203 -38.54 -50.95 -23.13
CA GLY A 203 -38.87 -51.59 -24.39
C GLY A 203 -40.28 -52.18 -24.34
N ASP A 204 -41.29 -51.38 -24.70
CA ASP A 204 -42.56 -51.90 -25.20
C ASP A 204 -43.09 -50.99 -26.32
N TRP A 205 -43.09 -51.52 -27.54
CA TRP A 205 -43.55 -50.84 -28.76
C TRP A 205 -45.04 -51.15 -28.99
N SER A 206 -45.89 -50.84 -28.01
CA SER A 206 -47.32 -51.13 -28.13
C SER A 206 -48.16 -50.11 -27.37
N THR A 207 -48.84 -49.25 -28.13
CA THR A 207 -49.89 -48.30 -27.70
C THR A 207 -49.40 -47.04 -26.96
N HIS A 208 -49.24 -45.94 -27.70
CA HIS A 208 -50.15 -44.80 -27.57
C HIS A 208 -49.91 -43.83 -28.72
N THR A 209 -50.93 -43.78 -29.56
CA THR A 209 -51.19 -42.76 -30.57
C THR A 209 -51.19 -41.36 -29.96
N ALA A 210 -50.55 -40.43 -30.67
CA ALA A 210 -50.85 -39.01 -30.73
C ALA A 210 -50.97 -38.25 -29.38
N ASP A 211 -49.95 -37.45 -29.07
CA ASP A 211 -50.21 -36.10 -28.56
C ASP A 211 -49.28 -35.08 -29.22
N SER A 212 -49.89 -34.26 -30.06
CA SER A 212 -49.30 -33.15 -30.81
C SER A 212 -49.18 -31.91 -29.91
N SER A 213 -48.33 -31.93 -28.89
CA SER A 213 -48.03 -30.74 -28.08
C SER A 213 -46.65 -30.74 -27.45
N LEU A 214 -45.62 -30.54 -28.28
CA LEU A 214 -44.34 -29.98 -27.83
C LEU A 214 -43.89 -28.94 -28.86
N LYS A 215 -44.40 -27.71 -28.71
CA LYS A 215 -43.88 -26.53 -29.40
C LYS A 215 -42.47 -26.24 -28.88
N PHE A 216 -41.44 -26.64 -29.62
CA PHE A 216 -40.09 -26.13 -29.41
C PHE A 216 -39.99 -24.74 -30.04
N TYR A 217 -40.07 -23.71 -29.20
CA TYR A 217 -39.80 -22.32 -29.59
C TYR A 217 -38.27 -22.13 -29.59
N TYR A 218 -37.66 -22.03 -30.76
CA TYR A 218 -36.27 -21.58 -30.90
C TYR A 218 -36.28 -20.07 -31.22
N PRO A 219 -35.58 -19.22 -30.45
CA PRO A 219 -35.44 -17.81 -30.79
C PRO A 219 -34.44 -17.65 -31.95
N HIS A 220 -34.91 -17.08 -33.05
CA HIS A 220 -34.04 -16.59 -34.13
C HIS A 220 -33.31 -15.34 -33.66
N TYR A 221 -31.99 -15.39 -33.59
CA TYR A 221 -31.15 -14.20 -33.54
C TYR A 221 -30.59 -13.96 -34.96
N GLY A 222 -30.97 -12.82 -35.53
CA GLY A 222 -30.34 -12.24 -36.72
C GLY A 222 -29.11 -11.43 -36.36
#